data_AF-A0A7K4RGI2-F1
#
_entry.id   AF-A0A7K4RGI2-F1
#
_cell.length_a   1.000
_cell.length_b   1.000
_cell.length_c   1.000
_cell.angle_alpha   90.00
_cell.angle_beta   90.00
_cell.angle_gamma   90.00
#
_symmetry.space_group_name_H-M   'P 1'
#
loop_
_entity.id
_entity.type
_entity.pdbx_description
1 polymer ?
#
loop_
_entity_poly.entity_id
_entity_poly.type
_entity_poly.pdbx_seq_one_letter_code
_entity_poly.pdbx_strand_id
1 'polypeptide(L)'
;QLSQTPGPSSPIFLPSDDEWDWLLAKTWVRNADFYSHQLITHLLRTHLFGEVFAVATLRHLPTCHPLFKLLMPHFRYTLHINTLARCVLINPGGLIDKGSGVTYEGLQLVVQRGLEQVTYTSLCLPDDIRHRGMSHVPSYHYRDDGMSLWEAIESFVTGIVTFYYGGDAAVSGDTELQAWVMDIFTNGFLGRTSSGVPSSLQTVAELIKFLSMVMFTCSAQHAAVNNGQYDFGAFIPNAPSSMRHPPPREKGRAFLQHFLDTVPEVATTANIVVTLILLSSQLKDRRLLGQYPEERFTEAEPRRLIRAFQRRLEEIRDRIEERNYLAELRYNYLNPLETENSISI
;
A
#
# COMPACT_ATOMS: atom_id res chain seq x y z
N GLN A 1 -15.40 -2.18 21.72
CA GLN A 1 -16.62 -2.87 21.24
C GLN A 1 -16.25 -3.70 20.02
N LEU A 2 -16.72 -4.95 19.89
CA LEU A 2 -16.33 -5.87 18.80
C LEU A 2 -17.40 -6.06 17.72
N SER A 3 -18.49 -5.28 17.77
CA SER A 3 -19.56 -5.24 16.77
C SER A 3 -19.93 -3.79 16.44
N GLN A 4 -20.51 -3.55 15.27
CA GLN A 4 -21.09 -2.26 14.91
C GLN A 4 -22.40 -1.99 15.66
N THR A 5 -23.18 -3.04 15.97
CA THR A 5 -24.45 -2.92 16.69
C THR A 5 -24.20 -3.03 18.19
N PRO A 6 -24.40 -1.95 18.98
CA PRO A 6 -24.23 -1.99 20.42
C PRO A 6 -25.34 -2.82 21.09
N GLY A 7 -25.07 -3.36 22.27
CA GLY A 7 -26.07 -4.10 23.05
C GLY A 7 -25.43 -4.96 24.13
N PRO A 8 -26.26 -5.64 24.95
CA PRO A 8 -25.77 -6.49 26.04
C PRO A 8 -24.88 -7.64 25.55
N SER A 9 -25.09 -8.12 24.33
CA SER A 9 -24.26 -9.16 23.68
C SER A 9 -23.04 -8.61 22.92
N SER A 10 -22.77 -7.30 22.99
CA SER A 10 -21.58 -6.67 22.44
C SER A 10 -20.98 -5.70 23.46
N PRO A 11 -20.39 -6.23 24.54
CA PRO A 11 -19.85 -5.39 25.60
C PRO A 11 -18.71 -4.49 25.11
N ILE A 12 -18.57 -3.34 25.77
CA ILE A 12 -17.40 -2.48 25.63
C ILE A 12 -16.33 -3.01 26.58
N PHE A 13 -15.38 -3.75 26.02
CA PHE A 13 -14.18 -4.19 26.73
C PHE A 13 -13.25 -3.00 27.02
N LEU A 14 -12.65 -3.00 28.21
CA LEU A 14 -11.79 -1.95 28.73
C LEU A 14 -10.47 -2.54 29.24
N PRO A 15 -9.38 -1.74 29.31
CA PRO A 15 -8.11 -2.18 29.90
C PRO A 15 -8.18 -2.60 31.37
N SER A 16 -9.25 -2.20 32.08
CA SER A 16 -9.52 -2.56 33.47
C SER A 16 -10.29 -3.86 33.65
N ASP A 17 -10.75 -4.49 32.57
CA ASP A 17 -11.39 -5.81 32.63
C ASP A 17 -10.34 -6.91 32.90
N ASP A 18 -10.81 -8.12 33.20
CA ASP A 18 -9.93 -9.27 33.43
C ASP A 18 -8.95 -9.49 32.27
N GLU A 19 -7.73 -9.94 32.59
CA GLU A 19 -6.61 -10.03 31.65
C GLU A 19 -6.99 -10.68 30.31
N TRP A 20 -7.66 -11.84 30.37
CA TRP A 20 -8.02 -12.62 29.19
C TRP A 20 -9.17 -12.00 28.39
N ASP A 21 -10.10 -11.29 29.03
CA ASP A 21 -11.17 -10.59 28.31
C ASP A 21 -10.57 -9.45 27.49
N TRP A 22 -9.71 -8.65 28.12
CA TRP A 22 -9.06 -7.53 27.45
C TRP A 22 -8.09 -8.00 26.36
N LEU A 23 -7.32 -9.06 26.63
CA LEU A 23 -6.41 -9.62 25.63
C LEU A 23 -7.17 -10.18 24.42
N LEU A 24 -8.22 -10.97 24.63
CA LEU A 24 -9.03 -11.51 23.55
C LEU A 24 -9.70 -10.39 22.74
N ALA A 25 -10.22 -9.35 23.40
CA ALA A 25 -10.78 -8.19 22.72
C ALA A 25 -9.76 -7.48 21.81
N LYS A 26 -8.53 -7.27 22.28
CA LYS A 26 -7.44 -6.72 21.45
C LYS A 26 -7.09 -7.64 20.29
N THR A 27 -7.02 -8.96 20.50
CA THR A 27 -6.72 -9.94 19.44
C THR A 27 -7.78 -9.95 18.34
N TRP A 28 -9.05 -9.76 18.66
CA TRP A 28 -10.10 -9.54 17.64
C TRP A 28 -9.89 -8.27 16.82
N VAL A 29 -9.45 -7.19 17.45
CA VAL A 29 -9.08 -5.95 16.72
C VAL A 29 -7.88 -6.21 15.82
N ARG A 30 -6.87 -6.96 16.27
CA ARG A 30 -5.73 -7.37 15.45
C ARG A 30 -6.12 -8.28 14.28
N ASN A 31 -7.10 -9.18 14.46
CA ASN A 31 -7.68 -9.96 13.37
C ASN A 31 -8.35 -9.07 12.31
N ALA A 32 -9.15 -8.10 12.74
CA ALA A 32 -9.80 -7.17 11.83
C ALA A 32 -8.78 -6.29 11.08
N ASP A 33 -7.73 -5.85 11.77
CA ASP A 33 -6.61 -5.11 11.17
C ASP A 33 -5.88 -5.96 10.13
N PHE A 34 -5.62 -7.25 10.40
CA PHE A 34 -5.03 -8.16 9.43
C PHE A 34 -5.82 -8.18 8.10
N TYR A 35 -7.16 -8.30 8.15
CA TYR A 35 -7.97 -8.30 6.93
C TYR A 35 -8.03 -6.93 6.25
N SER A 36 -8.13 -5.84 7.01
CA SER A 36 -8.10 -4.48 6.45
C SER A 36 -6.76 -4.18 5.78
N HIS A 37 -5.67 -4.61 6.41
CA HIS A 37 -4.31 -4.53 5.88
C HIS A 37 -4.18 -5.35 4.59
N GLN A 38 -4.41 -6.65 4.65
CA GLN A 38 -4.13 -7.56 3.54
C GLN A 38 -4.99 -7.28 2.31
N LEU A 39 -6.31 -7.08 2.50
CA LEU A 39 -7.25 -7.01 1.38
C LEU A 39 -7.44 -5.59 0.83
N ILE A 40 -7.39 -4.58 1.69
CA ILE A 40 -7.65 -3.20 1.29
C ILE A 40 -6.33 -2.44 1.15
N THR A 41 -5.52 -2.39 2.21
CA THR A 41 -4.32 -1.55 2.25
C THR A 41 -3.19 -2.08 1.36
N HIS A 42 -3.03 -3.39 1.31
CA HIS A 42 -2.01 -4.08 0.53
C HIS A 42 -2.56 -4.46 -0.85
N LEU A 43 -3.43 -5.47 -0.95
CA LEU A 43 -3.91 -5.96 -2.25
C LEU A 43 -4.58 -4.87 -3.10
N LEU A 44 -5.67 -4.25 -2.62
CA LEU A 44 -6.40 -3.26 -3.42
C LEU A 44 -5.59 -1.98 -3.67
N ARG A 45 -5.11 -1.36 -2.60
CA ARG A 45 -4.56 0.00 -2.64
C ARG A 45 -3.14 0.08 -3.20
N THR A 46 -2.40 -1.03 -3.27
CA THR A 46 -1.10 -1.07 -3.96
C THR A 46 -1.17 -1.98 -5.18
N HIS A 47 -1.31 -3.29 -5.02
CA HIS A 47 -1.20 -4.24 -6.14
C HIS A 47 -2.17 -3.95 -7.27
N LEU A 48 -3.48 -3.89 -6.99
CA LEU A 48 -4.49 -3.76 -8.04
C LEU A 48 -4.42 -2.39 -8.73
N PHE A 49 -4.23 -1.29 -7.98
CA PHE A 49 -4.03 0.02 -8.62
C PHE A 49 -2.70 0.13 -9.37
N GLY A 50 -1.61 -0.42 -8.84
CA GLY A 50 -0.33 -0.48 -9.54
C GLY A 50 -0.44 -1.21 -10.88
N GLU A 51 -1.21 -2.29 -10.94
CA GLU A 51 -1.52 -3.01 -12.18
C GLU A 51 -2.41 -2.19 -13.13
N VAL A 52 -3.43 -1.50 -12.63
CA VAL A 52 -4.24 -0.57 -13.45
C VAL A 52 -3.34 0.48 -14.11
N PHE A 53 -2.45 1.10 -13.35
CA PHE A 53 -1.53 2.12 -13.87
C PHE A 53 -0.57 1.53 -14.90
N ALA A 54 -0.06 0.32 -14.65
CA ALA A 54 0.82 -0.39 -15.58
C ALA A 54 0.13 -0.73 -16.91
N VAL A 55 -1.08 -1.31 -16.85
CA VAL A 55 -1.86 -1.67 -18.03
C VAL A 55 -2.23 -0.45 -18.86
N ALA A 56 -2.74 0.61 -18.23
CA ALA A 56 -3.07 1.84 -18.93
C ALA A 56 -1.84 2.47 -19.59
N THR A 57 -0.70 2.48 -18.89
CA THR A 57 0.58 3.00 -19.44
C THR A 57 1.00 2.25 -20.69
N LEU A 58 0.96 0.91 -20.65
CA LEU A 58 1.31 0.07 -21.79
C LEU A 58 0.34 0.22 -22.98
N ARG A 59 -0.93 0.56 -22.73
CA ARG A 59 -1.95 0.71 -23.77
C ARG A 59 -1.93 2.08 -24.45
N HIS A 60 -1.62 3.14 -23.69
CA HIS A 60 -1.88 4.51 -24.11
C HIS A 60 -0.65 5.39 -24.28
N LEU A 61 0.49 5.05 -23.65
CA LEU A 61 1.71 5.85 -23.74
C LEU A 61 2.76 5.11 -24.58
N PRO A 62 3.17 5.62 -25.76
CA PRO A 62 4.20 4.99 -26.57
C PRO A 62 5.58 5.06 -25.89
N THR A 63 6.52 4.21 -26.32
CA THR A 63 7.85 4.10 -25.68
C THR A 63 8.71 5.37 -25.74
N CYS A 64 8.41 6.28 -26.68
CA CYS A 64 9.02 7.58 -26.81
C CYS A 64 8.40 8.65 -25.89
N HIS A 65 7.19 8.42 -25.37
CA HIS A 65 6.47 9.36 -24.52
C HIS A 65 7.24 9.61 -23.21
N PRO A 66 7.41 10.86 -22.75
CA PRO A 66 8.17 11.17 -21.54
C PRO A 66 7.59 10.48 -20.29
N LEU A 67 6.26 10.38 -20.19
CA LEU A 67 5.62 9.71 -19.07
C LEU A 67 5.78 8.18 -19.10
N PHE A 68 5.86 7.56 -20.28
CA PHE A 68 6.22 6.15 -20.37
C PHE A 68 7.65 5.93 -19.86
N LYS A 69 8.59 6.77 -20.29
CA LYS A 69 9.99 6.72 -19.82
C LYS A 69 10.10 6.87 -18.31
N LEU A 70 9.32 7.78 -17.73
CA LEU A 70 9.26 8.04 -16.28
C LEU A 70 8.66 6.87 -15.50
N LEU A 71 7.50 6.35 -15.93
CA LEU A 71 6.69 5.43 -15.13
C LEU A 71 7.08 3.96 -15.29
N MET A 72 7.59 3.54 -16.44
CA MET A 72 7.86 2.12 -16.69
C MET A 72 8.79 1.43 -15.67
N PRO A 73 9.84 2.08 -15.13
CA PRO A 73 10.63 1.50 -14.04
C PRO A 73 9.80 1.15 -12.79
N HIS A 74 8.67 1.83 -12.58
CA HIS A 74 7.78 1.66 -11.42
C HIS A 74 6.71 0.58 -11.59
N PHE A 75 6.68 -0.10 -12.75
CA PHE A 75 5.73 -1.18 -13.04
C PHE A 75 6.39 -2.53 -13.27
N ARG A 76 7.70 -2.63 -13.03
CA ARG A 76 8.46 -3.85 -13.23
C ARG A 76 7.86 -4.98 -12.37
N TYR A 77 7.52 -6.08 -13.04
CA TYR A 77 6.92 -7.28 -12.46
C TYR A 77 5.53 -7.15 -11.82
N THR A 78 4.94 -5.96 -11.74
CA THR A 78 3.60 -5.77 -11.14
C THR A 78 2.53 -6.64 -11.81
N LEU A 79 2.52 -6.73 -13.14
CA LEU A 79 1.59 -7.60 -13.86
C LEU A 79 1.84 -9.10 -13.60
N HIS A 80 3.12 -9.47 -13.46
CA HIS A 80 3.52 -10.85 -13.21
C HIS A 80 3.09 -11.30 -11.82
N ILE A 81 3.44 -10.54 -10.78
CA ILE A 81 3.15 -10.90 -9.40
C ILE A 81 1.64 -10.92 -9.13
N ASN A 82 0.88 -9.97 -9.68
CA ASN A 82 -0.58 -9.97 -9.53
C ASN A 82 -1.24 -11.14 -10.26
N THR A 83 -0.70 -11.55 -11.42
CA THR A 83 -1.17 -12.74 -12.12
C THR A 83 -0.88 -13.99 -11.30
N LEU A 84 0.33 -14.11 -10.73
CA LEU A 84 0.68 -15.21 -9.85
C LEU A 84 -0.24 -15.25 -8.62
N ALA A 85 -0.49 -14.12 -7.97
CA ALA A 85 -1.40 -14.03 -6.84
C ALA A 85 -2.80 -14.55 -7.18
N ARG A 86 -3.36 -14.16 -8.33
CA ARG A 86 -4.65 -14.68 -8.82
C ARG A 86 -4.63 -16.18 -9.14
N CYS A 87 -3.47 -16.78 -9.39
CA CYS A 87 -3.36 -18.21 -9.70
C CYS A 87 -3.09 -19.11 -8.49
N VAL A 88 -2.38 -18.60 -7.47
CA VAL A 88 -1.92 -19.45 -6.34
C VAL A 88 -2.24 -18.90 -4.95
N LEU A 89 -2.51 -17.61 -4.81
CA LEU A 89 -2.66 -16.94 -3.51
C LEU A 89 -4.13 -16.74 -3.15
N ILE A 90 -4.87 -15.98 -3.97
CA ILE A 90 -6.23 -15.52 -3.69
C ILE A 90 -7.31 -16.31 -4.45
N ASN A 91 -6.93 -17.31 -5.25
CA ASN A 91 -7.89 -18.20 -5.90
C ASN A 91 -8.53 -19.17 -4.89
N PRO A 92 -9.70 -19.76 -5.21
CA PRO A 92 -10.25 -20.88 -4.44
C PRO A 92 -9.23 -22.01 -4.30
N GLY A 93 -9.03 -22.51 -3.08
CA GLY A 93 -8.01 -23.50 -2.73
C GLY A 93 -6.56 -22.96 -2.69
N GLY A 94 -6.36 -21.66 -2.87
CA GLY A 94 -5.08 -20.98 -2.77
C GLY A 94 -4.56 -20.84 -1.33
N LEU A 95 -3.43 -20.15 -1.16
CA LEU A 95 -2.78 -20.00 0.15
C LEU A 95 -3.64 -19.20 1.14
N ILE A 96 -4.34 -18.14 0.71
CA ILE A 96 -5.20 -17.35 1.61
C ILE A 96 -6.41 -18.15 2.06
N ASP A 97 -7.06 -18.88 1.14
CA ASP A 97 -8.22 -19.73 1.44
C ASP A 97 -7.87 -20.84 2.46
N LYS A 98 -6.64 -21.37 2.41
CA LYS A 98 -6.12 -22.38 3.35
C LYS A 98 -5.55 -21.80 4.65
N GLY A 99 -5.15 -20.53 4.62
CA GLY A 99 -4.35 -19.88 5.66
C GLY A 99 -5.08 -18.80 6.45
N SER A 100 -6.37 -18.56 6.16
CA SER A 100 -7.16 -17.51 6.81
C SER A 100 -8.61 -17.95 7.00
N GLY A 101 -9.40 -17.13 7.71
CA GLY A 101 -10.83 -17.37 7.94
C GLY A 101 -11.75 -16.72 6.91
N VAL A 102 -11.21 -16.06 5.87
CA VAL A 102 -12.03 -15.40 4.84
C VAL A 102 -12.29 -16.35 3.68
N THR A 103 -13.53 -16.44 3.22
CA THR A 103 -13.86 -17.18 1.99
C THR A 103 -13.50 -16.35 0.76
N TYR A 104 -13.44 -16.98 -0.40
CA TYR A 104 -13.23 -16.28 -1.67
C TYR A 104 -14.28 -15.17 -1.90
N GLU A 105 -15.55 -15.45 -1.65
CA GLU A 105 -16.64 -14.47 -1.77
C GLU A 105 -16.51 -13.35 -0.73
N GLY A 106 -16.08 -13.68 0.49
CA GLY A 106 -15.80 -12.70 1.54
C GLY A 106 -14.67 -11.75 1.14
N LEU A 107 -13.59 -12.27 0.55
CA LEU A 107 -12.49 -11.48 0.03
C LEU A 107 -12.98 -10.52 -1.07
N GLN A 108 -13.73 -11.04 -2.05
CA GLN A 108 -14.29 -10.23 -3.13
C GLN A 108 -15.19 -9.11 -2.59
N LEU A 109 -16.04 -9.41 -1.62
CA LEU A 109 -16.93 -8.43 -1.00
C LEU A 109 -16.15 -7.32 -0.27
N VAL A 110 -15.08 -7.68 0.47
CA VAL A 110 -14.24 -6.70 1.17
C VAL A 110 -13.50 -5.81 0.17
N VAL A 111 -12.94 -6.37 -0.90
CA VAL A 111 -12.27 -5.60 -1.95
C VAL A 111 -13.25 -4.69 -2.68
N GLN A 112 -14.46 -5.17 -3.01
CA GLN A 112 -15.51 -4.36 -3.63
C GLN A 112 -15.90 -3.16 -2.76
N ARG A 113 -16.22 -3.40 -1.48
CA ARG A 113 -16.55 -2.32 -0.53
C ARG A 113 -15.37 -1.39 -0.28
N GLY A 114 -14.15 -1.92 -0.24
CA GLY A 114 -12.93 -1.14 -0.17
C GLY A 114 -12.82 -0.19 -1.35
N LEU A 115 -13.03 -0.69 -2.57
CA LEU A 115 -12.98 0.10 -3.79
C LEU A 115 -14.02 1.24 -3.77
N GLU A 116 -15.24 0.99 -3.30
CA GLU A 116 -16.29 2.02 -3.16
C GLU A 116 -15.85 3.20 -2.28
N GLN A 117 -15.00 2.95 -1.27
CA GLN A 117 -14.52 3.95 -0.31
C GLN A 117 -13.19 4.60 -0.71
N VAL A 118 -12.43 4.04 -1.65
CA VAL A 118 -11.18 4.65 -2.12
C VAL A 118 -11.49 5.97 -2.84
N THR A 119 -10.77 7.01 -2.42
CA THR A 119 -10.80 8.35 -3.02
C THR A 119 -9.41 8.79 -3.46
N TYR A 120 -9.34 9.74 -4.38
CA TYR A 120 -8.07 10.35 -4.79
C TYR A 120 -7.34 10.97 -3.61
N THR A 121 -8.06 11.66 -2.72
CA THR A 121 -7.55 12.17 -1.43
C THR A 121 -6.86 11.08 -0.63
N SER A 122 -7.44 9.88 -0.55
CA SER A 122 -6.85 8.78 0.21
C SER A 122 -5.59 8.19 -0.44
N LEU A 123 -5.36 8.40 -1.74
CA LEU A 123 -4.18 7.90 -2.46
C LEU A 123 -3.02 8.92 -2.46
N CYS A 124 -3.30 10.20 -2.20
CA CYS A 124 -2.30 11.24 -2.04
C CYS A 124 -1.91 11.38 -0.57
N LEU A 125 -0.72 10.93 -0.17
CA LEU A 125 -0.32 10.87 1.24
C LEU A 125 -0.51 12.19 2.01
N PRO A 126 -0.10 13.38 1.49
CA PRO A 126 -0.32 14.64 2.20
C PRO A 126 -1.79 14.94 2.48
N ASP A 127 -2.66 14.60 1.53
CA ASP A 127 -4.09 14.82 1.65
C ASP A 127 -4.73 13.82 2.62
N ASP A 128 -4.34 12.55 2.54
CA ASP A 128 -4.79 11.49 3.44
C ASP A 128 -4.43 11.78 4.91
N ILE A 129 -3.18 12.16 5.18
CA ILE A 129 -2.71 12.52 6.53
C ILE A 129 -3.53 13.67 7.12
N ARG A 130 -3.80 14.70 6.31
CA ARG A 130 -4.62 15.84 6.72
C ARG A 130 -6.07 15.44 6.93
N HIS A 131 -6.64 14.67 6.00
CA HIS A 131 -8.04 14.24 6.04
C HIS A 131 -8.35 13.38 7.27
N ARG A 132 -7.41 12.50 7.67
CA ARG A 132 -7.53 11.68 8.88
C ARG A 132 -7.22 12.44 10.18
N GLY A 133 -6.84 13.72 10.12
CA GLY A 133 -6.48 14.52 11.29
C GLY A 133 -5.16 14.11 11.94
N MET A 134 -4.24 13.50 11.19
CA MET A 134 -3.02 12.88 11.73
C MET A 134 -1.77 13.77 11.60
N SER A 135 -1.92 15.02 11.17
CA SER A 135 -0.79 15.94 10.90
C SER A 135 0.07 16.27 12.11
N HIS A 136 -0.47 16.17 13.33
CA HIS A 136 0.22 16.61 14.55
C HIS A 136 0.43 15.49 15.59
N VAL A 137 0.13 14.24 15.23
CA VAL A 137 0.38 13.10 16.12
C VAL A 137 1.89 12.92 16.30
N PRO A 138 2.42 12.92 17.54
CA PRO A 138 3.85 12.71 17.77
C PRO A 138 4.26 11.27 17.42
N SER A 139 5.53 11.08 17.08
CA SER A 139 6.13 9.76 16.81
C SER A 139 5.42 8.95 15.71
N TYR A 140 4.82 9.61 14.72
CA TYR A 140 4.14 8.95 13.62
C TYR A 140 5.08 8.76 12.42
N HIS A 141 6.02 7.82 12.54
CA HIS A 141 7.13 7.67 11.59
C HIS A 141 6.70 7.32 10.15
N TYR A 142 5.61 6.56 9.95
CA TYR A 142 5.01 6.38 8.62
C TYR A 142 4.68 7.71 7.94
N ARG A 143 4.07 8.65 8.68
CA ARG A 143 3.78 9.99 8.17
C ARG A 143 5.07 10.72 7.83
N ASP A 144 5.98 10.82 8.80
CA ASP A 144 7.15 11.70 8.69
C ASP A 144 8.06 11.28 7.52
N ASP A 145 8.32 9.98 7.41
CA ASP A 145 9.15 9.40 6.36
C ASP A 145 8.42 9.41 5.02
N GLY A 146 7.14 9.06 5.03
CA GLY A 146 6.31 9.04 3.83
C GLY A 146 6.17 10.43 3.22
N MET A 147 6.01 11.47 4.04
CA MET A 147 5.94 12.86 3.58
C MET A 147 7.28 13.29 2.94
N SER A 148 8.40 12.91 3.55
CA SER A 148 9.73 13.20 3.00
C SER A 148 9.95 12.53 1.62
N LEU A 149 9.51 11.28 1.47
CA LEU A 149 9.56 10.56 0.20
C LEU A 149 8.57 11.12 -0.83
N TRP A 150 7.36 11.49 -0.40
CA TRP A 150 6.37 12.14 -1.26
C TRP A 150 6.93 13.43 -1.85
N GLU A 151 7.49 14.30 -1.01
CA GLU A 151 8.11 15.57 -1.45
C GLU A 151 9.28 15.33 -2.42
N ALA A 152 10.10 14.31 -2.18
CA ALA A 152 11.19 13.95 -3.09
C ALA A 152 10.69 13.48 -4.46
N ILE A 153 9.66 12.61 -4.47
CA ILE A 153 9.01 12.13 -5.70
C ILE A 153 8.35 13.30 -6.43
N GLU A 154 7.57 14.13 -5.74
CA GLU A 154 6.86 15.26 -6.32
C GLU A 154 7.83 16.29 -6.92
N SER A 155 8.96 16.57 -6.25
CA SER A 155 10.00 17.44 -6.79
C SER A 155 10.64 16.85 -8.06
N PHE A 156 10.90 15.54 -8.08
CA PHE A 156 11.44 14.86 -9.27
C PHE A 156 10.45 14.90 -10.43
N VAL A 157 9.19 14.56 -10.18
CA VAL A 157 8.10 14.62 -11.15
C VAL A 157 7.93 16.05 -11.68
N THR A 158 7.96 17.05 -10.79
CA THR A 158 7.87 18.47 -11.18
C THR A 158 8.96 18.84 -12.18
N GLY A 159 10.21 18.45 -11.92
CA GLY A 159 11.31 18.71 -12.85
C GLY A 159 11.12 18.06 -14.22
N ILE A 160 10.64 16.81 -14.25
CA ILE A 160 10.40 16.08 -15.51
C ILE A 160 9.22 16.70 -16.26
N VAL A 161 8.09 16.93 -15.60
CA VAL A 161 6.88 17.48 -16.22
C VAL A 161 7.16 18.87 -16.77
N THR A 162 7.78 19.75 -15.99
CA THR A 162 8.06 21.13 -16.44
C THR A 162 9.09 21.20 -17.57
N PHE A 163 9.95 20.17 -17.73
CA PHE A 163 10.86 20.07 -18.85
C PHE A 163 10.15 19.70 -20.17
N TYR A 164 9.15 18.79 -20.13
CA TYR A 164 8.46 18.32 -21.35
C TYR A 164 7.16 19.08 -21.66
N TYR A 165 6.47 19.61 -20.64
CA TYR A 165 5.19 20.31 -20.77
C TYR A 165 5.39 21.80 -20.45
N GLY A 166 5.45 22.64 -21.49
CA GLY A 166 5.67 24.09 -21.36
C GLY A 166 4.52 24.89 -20.73
N GLY A 167 3.44 24.24 -20.32
CA GLY A 167 2.27 24.85 -19.68
C GLY A 167 1.01 23.98 -19.80
N ASP A 168 -0.08 24.45 -19.21
CA ASP A 168 -1.34 23.71 -19.10
C ASP A 168 -1.91 23.29 -20.47
N ALA A 169 -1.79 24.15 -21.49
CA ALA A 169 -2.25 23.83 -22.85
C ALA A 169 -1.55 22.60 -23.44
N ALA A 170 -0.30 22.34 -23.08
CA ALA A 170 0.43 21.15 -23.53
C ALA A 170 -0.12 19.88 -22.84
N VAL A 171 -0.56 19.99 -21.58
CA VAL A 171 -1.18 18.89 -20.83
C VAL A 171 -2.57 18.59 -21.37
N SER A 172 -3.43 19.61 -21.49
CA SER A 172 -4.80 19.44 -22.00
C SER A 172 -4.84 18.98 -23.47
N GLY A 173 -3.82 19.37 -24.26
CA GLY A 173 -3.70 19.01 -25.68
C GLY A 173 -3.08 17.64 -25.95
N ASP A 174 -2.51 16.97 -24.94
CA ASP A 174 -1.89 15.66 -25.08
C ASP A 174 -2.94 14.54 -25.09
N THR A 175 -3.34 14.11 -26.29
CA THR A 175 -4.40 13.10 -26.45
C THR A 175 -4.02 11.72 -25.91
N GLU A 176 -2.72 11.38 -25.89
CA GLU A 176 -2.24 10.11 -25.36
C GLU A 176 -2.35 10.10 -23.83
N LEU A 177 -1.95 11.21 -23.19
CA LEU A 177 -2.15 11.45 -21.76
C LEU A 177 -3.65 11.40 -21.37
N GLN A 178 -4.51 12.09 -22.12
CA GLN A 178 -5.94 12.11 -21.79
C GLN A 178 -6.56 10.70 -21.92
N ALA A 179 -6.17 9.93 -22.94
CA ALA A 179 -6.61 8.54 -23.08
C ALA A 179 -6.10 7.66 -21.93
N TRP A 180 -4.86 7.87 -21.49
CA TRP A 180 -4.26 7.16 -20.36
C TRP A 180 -5.02 7.39 -19.04
N VAL A 181 -5.32 8.65 -18.70
CA VAL A 181 -6.08 8.98 -17.47
C VAL A 181 -7.51 8.45 -17.54
N MET A 182 -8.14 8.56 -18.71
CA MET A 182 -9.50 8.05 -18.92
C MET A 182 -9.57 6.52 -18.77
N ASP A 183 -8.55 5.79 -19.24
CA ASP A 183 -8.47 4.33 -19.08
C ASP A 183 -8.36 3.95 -17.59
N ILE A 184 -7.50 4.65 -16.83
CA ILE A 184 -7.38 4.47 -15.38
C ILE A 184 -8.71 4.76 -14.68
N PHE A 185 -9.36 5.88 -14.99
CA PHE A 185 -10.64 6.25 -14.39
C PHE A 185 -11.75 5.22 -14.70
N THR A 186 -11.86 4.82 -15.97
CA THR A 186 -12.92 3.93 -16.44
C THR A 186 -12.73 2.51 -15.93
N ASN A 187 -11.51 1.95 -16.04
CA ASN A 187 -11.26 0.53 -15.76
C ASN A 187 -10.73 0.29 -14.35
N GLY A 188 -9.98 1.23 -13.77
CA GLY A 188 -9.49 1.13 -12.40
C GLY A 188 -10.49 1.60 -11.36
N PHE A 189 -11.14 2.74 -11.61
CA PHE A 189 -12.11 3.34 -10.68
C PHE A 189 -13.57 3.10 -11.09
N LEU A 190 -13.81 2.30 -12.14
CA LEU A 190 -15.13 1.94 -12.65
C LEU A 190 -15.98 3.16 -13.06
N GLY A 191 -15.33 4.22 -13.56
CA GLY A 191 -16.00 5.46 -13.94
C GLY A 191 -16.67 6.20 -12.77
N ARG A 192 -16.29 5.87 -11.53
CA ARG A 192 -16.95 6.38 -10.33
C ARG A 192 -16.50 7.80 -10.01
N THR A 193 -17.34 8.77 -10.32
CA THR A 193 -17.09 10.20 -10.01
C THR A 193 -16.93 10.48 -8.52
N SER A 194 -17.60 9.71 -7.64
CA SER A 194 -17.44 9.85 -6.18
C SER A 194 -16.06 9.45 -5.66
N SER A 195 -15.22 8.80 -6.48
CA SER A 195 -13.80 8.58 -6.13
C SER A 195 -12.99 9.89 -6.11
N GLY A 196 -13.44 10.93 -6.82
CA GLY A 196 -12.69 12.17 -7.00
C GLY A 196 -11.40 12.02 -7.83
N VAL A 197 -11.14 10.85 -8.41
CA VAL A 197 -10.00 10.65 -9.32
C VAL A 197 -10.32 11.33 -10.65
N PRO A 198 -9.36 12.07 -11.24
CA PRO A 198 -9.59 12.76 -12.50
C PRO A 198 -9.87 11.77 -13.63
N SER A 199 -10.84 12.09 -14.48
CA SER A 199 -11.04 11.43 -15.79
C SER A 199 -10.27 12.13 -16.91
N SER A 200 -9.75 13.32 -16.66
CA SER A 200 -8.87 14.11 -17.53
C SER A 200 -7.96 15.00 -16.69
N LEU A 201 -6.83 15.42 -17.24
CA LEU A 201 -5.90 16.35 -16.57
C LEU A 201 -5.77 17.60 -17.45
N GLN A 202 -6.02 18.77 -16.87
CA GLN A 202 -6.04 20.05 -17.59
C GLN A 202 -4.81 20.89 -17.31
N THR A 203 -4.16 20.70 -16.17
CA THR A 203 -3.05 21.55 -15.73
C THR A 203 -1.78 20.76 -15.44
N VAL A 204 -0.64 21.44 -15.52
CA VAL A 204 0.67 20.92 -15.11
C VAL A 204 0.64 20.50 -13.65
N ALA A 205 -0.02 21.26 -12.78
CA ALA A 205 -0.14 20.94 -11.36
C ALA A 205 -0.92 19.63 -11.11
N GLU A 206 -2.03 19.42 -11.82
CA GLU A 206 -2.80 18.18 -11.75
C GLU A 206 -1.98 16.99 -12.23
N LEU A 207 -1.23 17.13 -13.32
CA LEU A 207 -0.35 16.09 -13.84
C LEU A 207 0.76 15.72 -12.86
N ILE A 208 1.42 16.71 -12.26
CA ILE A 208 2.46 16.49 -11.25
C ILE A 208 1.90 15.70 -10.07
N LYS A 209 0.75 16.12 -9.53
CA LYS A 209 0.12 15.44 -8.40
C LYS A 209 -0.26 14.00 -8.73
N PHE A 210 -0.83 13.78 -9.92
CA PHE A 210 -1.28 12.46 -10.36
C PHE A 210 -0.09 11.50 -10.55
N LEU A 211 0.98 11.93 -11.21
CA LEU A 211 2.19 11.14 -11.38
C LEU A 211 2.89 10.85 -10.06
N SER A 212 2.91 11.81 -9.14
CA SER A 212 3.47 11.62 -7.79
C SER A 212 2.69 10.56 -7.02
N MET A 213 1.36 10.57 -7.10
CA MET A 213 0.50 9.53 -6.53
C MET A 213 0.81 8.15 -7.12
N VAL A 214 0.92 8.04 -8.45
CA VAL A 214 1.23 6.75 -9.11
C VAL A 214 2.59 6.23 -8.67
N MET A 215 3.64 7.06 -8.74
CA MET A 215 4.99 6.68 -8.35
C MET A 215 5.07 6.31 -6.86
N PHE A 216 4.45 7.08 -5.97
CA PHE A 216 4.42 6.80 -4.54
C PHE A 216 3.67 5.50 -4.22
N THR A 217 2.53 5.26 -4.87
CA THR A 217 1.72 4.04 -4.70
C THR A 217 2.51 2.78 -5.07
N CYS A 218 3.20 2.83 -6.21
CA CYS A 218 3.96 1.68 -6.71
C CYS A 218 5.31 1.46 -6.00
N SER A 219 5.76 2.38 -5.16
CA SER A 219 7.05 2.28 -4.45
C SER A 219 6.86 2.38 -2.94
N ALA A 220 6.92 3.60 -2.38
CA ALA A 220 6.90 3.89 -0.96
C ALA A 220 5.67 3.31 -0.25
N GLN A 221 4.46 3.48 -0.81
CA GLN A 221 3.25 2.96 -0.17
C GLN A 221 3.29 1.44 -0.06
N HIS A 222 3.69 0.75 -1.14
CA HIS A 222 3.86 -0.70 -1.13
C HIS A 222 4.91 -1.14 -0.12
N ALA A 223 6.11 -0.55 -0.14
CA ALA A 223 7.18 -0.87 0.81
C ALA A 223 6.72 -0.71 2.28
N ALA A 224 6.01 0.38 2.59
CA ALA A 224 5.51 0.66 3.93
C ALA A 224 4.55 -0.41 4.47
N VAL A 225 3.75 -1.03 3.58
CA VAL A 225 2.70 -1.97 3.97
C VAL A 225 3.10 -3.43 3.73
N ASN A 226 4.12 -3.69 2.91
CA ASN A 226 4.63 -5.03 2.62
C ASN A 226 5.77 -5.44 3.56
N ASN A 227 6.77 -4.58 3.77
CA ASN A 227 8.05 -4.99 4.35
C ASN A 227 7.96 -5.35 5.84
N GLY A 228 6.92 -4.91 6.55
CA GLY A 228 6.68 -5.24 7.95
C GLY A 228 5.82 -6.48 8.18
N GLN A 229 5.38 -7.17 7.11
CA GLN A 229 4.45 -8.30 7.24
C GLN A 229 4.98 -9.41 8.13
N TYR A 230 6.23 -9.84 7.93
CA TYR A 230 6.84 -10.86 8.79
C TYR A 230 7.13 -10.33 10.20
N ASP A 231 7.68 -9.12 10.33
CA ASP A 231 8.05 -8.54 11.64
C ASP A 231 6.86 -8.49 12.62
N PHE A 232 5.68 -8.08 12.15
CA PHE A 232 4.47 -8.03 12.97
C PHE A 232 3.65 -9.32 12.94
N GLY A 233 3.69 -10.06 11.84
CA GLY A 233 2.83 -11.22 11.60
C GLY A 233 3.43 -12.56 12.01
N ALA A 234 4.74 -12.65 12.25
CA ALA A 234 5.39 -13.89 12.69
C ALA A 234 4.90 -14.35 14.08
N PHE A 235 4.54 -13.41 14.96
CA PHE A 235 3.85 -13.71 16.21
C PHE A 235 2.33 -13.67 16.01
N ILE A 236 1.74 -14.82 15.67
CA ILE A 236 0.34 -14.93 15.25
C ILE A 236 -0.69 -14.30 16.20
N PRO A 237 -0.57 -14.35 17.54
CA PRO A 237 -1.50 -13.64 18.41
C PRO A 237 -1.56 -12.11 18.17
N ASN A 238 -0.53 -11.52 17.55
CA ASN A 238 -0.50 -10.11 17.12
C ASN A 238 -1.11 -9.87 15.73
N ALA A 239 -1.29 -10.89 14.88
CA ALA A 239 -1.94 -10.74 13.57
C ALA A 239 -2.65 -12.03 13.15
N PRO A 240 -3.65 -12.49 13.92
CA PRO A 240 -4.29 -13.77 13.64
C PRO A 240 -5.05 -13.68 12.31
N SER A 241 -4.80 -14.62 11.41
CA SER A 241 -5.45 -14.68 10.09
C SER A 241 -6.82 -15.37 10.12
N SER A 242 -7.20 -15.99 11.25
CA SER A 242 -8.50 -16.59 11.47
C SER A 242 -8.84 -16.59 12.96
N MET A 243 -10.12 -16.81 13.27
CA MET A 243 -10.61 -16.98 14.64
C MET A 243 -11.62 -18.13 14.62
N ARG A 244 -11.45 -19.13 15.49
CA ARG A 244 -12.23 -20.39 15.52
C ARG A 244 -13.48 -20.34 16.40
N HIS A 245 -13.59 -19.31 17.24
CA HIS A 245 -14.77 -19.02 18.04
C HIS A 245 -15.34 -17.64 17.67
N PRO A 246 -16.62 -17.35 17.99
CA PRO A 246 -17.17 -16.01 17.82
C PRO A 246 -16.58 -15.01 18.84
N PRO A 247 -16.71 -13.69 18.60
CA PRO A 247 -16.34 -12.69 19.59
C PRO A 247 -17.09 -12.89 20.92
N PRO A 248 -16.43 -12.64 22.06
CA PRO A 248 -17.04 -12.79 23.38
C PRO A 248 -18.27 -11.88 23.53
N ARG A 249 -19.38 -12.47 24.00
CA ARG A 249 -20.67 -11.78 24.21
C ARG A 249 -20.87 -11.25 25.63
N GLU A 250 -20.02 -11.66 26.56
CA GLU A 250 -20.07 -11.34 27.99
C GLU A 250 -18.64 -11.12 28.51
N LYS A 251 -18.50 -10.41 29.64
CA LYS A 251 -17.25 -10.28 30.40
C LYS A 251 -17.14 -11.38 31.47
N GLY A 252 -15.95 -11.60 32.02
CA GLY A 252 -15.63 -12.56 33.08
C GLY A 252 -15.62 -14.02 32.61
N ARG A 253 -15.47 -14.26 31.31
CA ARG A 253 -15.61 -15.60 30.71
C ARG A 253 -14.38 -16.05 29.94
N ALA A 254 -13.47 -15.15 29.55
CA ALA A 254 -12.24 -15.54 28.87
C ALA A 254 -11.19 -16.07 29.85
N PHE A 255 -10.45 -17.07 29.40
CA PHE A 255 -9.32 -17.69 30.11
C PHE A 255 -8.34 -18.24 29.06
N LEU A 256 -7.13 -18.63 29.47
CA LEU A 256 -6.06 -19.06 28.57
C LEU A 256 -6.51 -20.11 27.55
N GLN A 257 -7.16 -21.20 28.00
CA GLN A 257 -7.56 -22.26 27.08
C GLN A 257 -8.61 -21.78 26.07
N HIS A 258 -9.59 -20.97 26.49
CA HIS A 258 -10.54 -20.34 25.57
C HIS A 258 -9.84 -19.44 24.54
N PHE A 259 -8.80 -18.71 24.94
CA PHE A 259 -7.98 -17.93 24.00
C PHE A 259 -7.26 -18.82 22.99
N LEU A 260 -6.58 -19.88 23.46
CA LEU A 260 -5.88 -20.85 22.60
C LEU A 260 -6.83 -21.56 21.64
N ASP A 261 -8.04 -21.88 22.09
CA ASP A 261 -9.10 -22.49 21.26
C ASP A 261 -9.67 -21.50 20.25
N THR A 262 -9.55 -20.19 20.48
CA THR A 262 -10.06 -19.14 19.60
C THR A 262 -9.07 -18.76 18.49
N VAL A 263 -7.77 -18.64 18.78
CA VAL A 263 -6.76 -18.27 17.77
C VAL A 263 -6.56 -19.38 16.73
N PRO A 264 -5.91 -19.10 15.58
CA PRO A 264 -5.73 -20.09 14.51
C PRO A 264 -5.07 -21.39 15.00
N GLU A 265 -5.47 -22.52 14.41
CA GLU A 265 -4.80 -23.79 14.65
C GLU A 265 -3.41 -23.85 13.98
N VAL A 266 -2.64 -24.88 14.30
CA VAL A 266 -1.26 -25.04 13.84
C VAL A 266 -1.15 -25.04 12.32
N ALA A 267 -2.06 -25.71 11.61
CA ALA A 267 -2.03 -25.79 10.16
C ALA A 267 -2.27 -24.42 9.49
N THR A 268 -3.31 -23.69 9.92
CA THR A 268 -3.59 -22.32 9.46
C THR A 268 -2.42 -21.38 9.79
N THR A 269 -1.88 -21.47 11.00
CA THR A 269 -0.70 -20.72 11.45
C THR A 269 0.50 -20.99 10.56
N ALA A 270 0.84 -22.25 10.30
CA ALA A 270 1.99 -22.59 9.47
C ALA A 270 1.84 -22.05 8.04
N ASN A 271 0.65 -22.20 7.44
CA ASN A 271 0.36 -21.69 6.10
C ASN A 271 0.54 -20.17 6.02
N ILE A 272 -0.01 -19.41 6.98
CA ILE A 272 0.10 -17.95 6.92
C ILE A 272 1.51 -17.46 7.22
N VAL A 273 2.23 -18.06 8.18
CA VAL A 273 3.63 -17.68 8.46
C VAL A 273 4.51 -17.92 7.23
N VAL A 274 4.39 -19.07 6.57
CA VAL A 274 5.11 -19.33 5.30
C VAL A 274 4.76 -18.29 4.24
N THR A 275 3.49 -17.94 4.11
CA THR A 275 3.06 -16.90 3.17
C THR A 275 3.71 -15.55 3.49
N LEU A 276 3.71 -15.11 4.76
CA LEU A 276 4.33 -13.85 5.18
C LEU A 276 5.85 -13.85 4.97
N ILE A 277 6.54 -14.98 5.18
CA ILE A 277 7.97 -15.14 4.86
C ILE A 277 8.21 -14.90 3.38
N LEU A 278 7.42 -15.56 2.52
CA LEU A 278 7.58 -15.45 1.07
C LEU A 278 7.32 -14.02 0.58
N LEU A 279 6.27 -13.37 1.07
CA LEU A 279 5.91 -11.99 0.68
C LEU A 279 6.87 -10.94 1.24
N SER A 280 7.59 -11.26 2.33
CA SER A 280 8.63 -10.39 2.90
C SER A 280 10.04 -10.72 2.35
N SER A 281 10.16 -11.66 1.42
CA SER A 281 11.45 -12.08 0.87
C SER A 281 11.96 -11.09 -0.17
N GLN A 282 13.28 -10.87 -0.18
CA GLN A 282 13.92 -9.97 -1.12
C GLN A 282 14.39 -10.69 -2.38
N LEU A 283 14.02 -10.16 -3.56
CA LEU A 283 14.54 -10.63 -4.84
C LEU A 283 16.01 -10.21 -5.01
N LYS A 284 16.84 -11.10 -5.58
CA LYS A 284 18.27 -10.83 -5.80
C LYS A 284 18.51 -9.66 -6.76
N ASP A 285 17.60 -9.45 -7.69
CA ASP A 285 17.65 -8.41 -8.71
C ASP A 285 16.70 -7.23 -8.39
N ARG A 286 16.32 -7.06 -7.12
CA ARG A 286 15.50 -5.94 -6.65
C ARG A 286 16.09 -4.60 -7.08
N ARG A 287 15.21 -3.64 -7.38
CA ARG A 287 15.60 -2.29 -7.83
C ARG A 287 15.03 -1.29 -6.84
N LEU A 288 15.91 -0.64 -6.07
CA LEU A 288 15.49 0.35 -5.08
C LEU A 288 15.02 1.63 -5.78
N LEU A 289 14.20 2.42 -5.07
CA LEU A 289 13.66 3.68 -5.55
C LEU A 289 14.78 4.58 -6.09
N GLY A 290 14.60 5.10 -7.30
CA GLY A 290 15.58 5.95 -7.96
C GLY A 290 16.72 5.20 -8.68
N GLN A 291 16.79 3.86 -8.58
CA GLN A 291 17.74 3.07 -9.36
C GLN A 291 17.17 2.72 -10.73
N TYR A 292 17.60 3.47 -11.77
CA TYR A 292 17.12 3.31 -13.14
C TYR A 292 18.24 2.81 -14.07
N PRO A 293 18.55 1.49 -14.08
CA PRO A 293 19.62 0.93 -14.91
C PRO A 293 19.28 0.96 -16.41
N GLU A 294 17.99 0.97 -16.77
CA GLU A 294 17.55 1.14 -18.15
C GLU A 294 17.50 2.64 -18.49
N GLU A 295 18.42 3.10 -19.34
CA GLU A 295 18.50 4.51 -19.77
C GLU A 295 17.37 4.89 -20.73
N ARG A 296 16.14 5.02 -20.21
CA ARG A 296 14.97 5.45 -21.01
C ARG A 296 15.03 6.93 -21.39
N PHE A 297 15.64 7.75 -20.53
CA PHE A 297 15.95 9.15 -20.80
C PHE A 297 17.39 9.29 -21.30
N THR A 298 17.55 9.91 -22.47
CA THR A 298 18.86 10.16 -23.08
C THR A 298 19.29 11.61 -22.98
N GLU A 299 18.33 12.51 -22.73
CA GLU A 299 18.52 13.94 -22.59
C GLU A 299 19.26 14.29 -21.29
N ALA A 300 20.07 15.35 -21.36
CA ALA A 300 20.94 15.75 -20.26
C ALA A 300 20.15 16.18 -19.00
N GLU A 301 19.03 16.87 -19.19
CA GLU A 301 18.24 17.45 -18.09
C GLU A 301 17.48 16.39 -17.28
N PRO A 302 16.68 15.47 -17.86
CA PRO A 302 16.14 14.32 -17.12
C PRO A 302 17.20 13.51 -16.38
N ARG A 303 18.37 13.29 -16.96
CA ARG A 303 19.49 12.60 -16.30
C ARG A 303 20.02 13.39 -15.09
N ARG A 304 20.05 14.72 -15.18
CA ARG A 304 20.41 15.62 -14.06
C ARG A 304 19.37 15.53 -12.94
N LEU A 305 18.08 15.51 -13.29
CA LEU A 305 16.97 15.39 -12.35
C LEU A 305 16.96 14.04 -11.63
N ILE A 306 17.24 12.93 -12.34
CA ILE A 306 17.41 11.60 -11.73
C ILE A 306 18.52 11.63 -10.67
N ARG A 307 19.68 12.22 -10.98
CA ARG A 307 20.78 12.35 -10.00
C ARG A 307 20.40 13.22 -8.80
N ALA A 308 19.60 14.27 -9.02
CA ALA A 308 19.11 15.10 -7.93
C ALA A 308 18.13 14.32 -7.02
N PHE A 309 17.24 13.53 -7.62
CA PHE A 309 16.32 12.65 -6.90
C PHE A 309 17.08 11.60 -6.07
N GLN A 310 18.09 10.95 -6.66
CA GLN A 310 18.94 9.97 -5.97
C GLN A 310 19.65 10.58 -4.74
N ARG A 311 20.24 11.78 -4.88
CA ARG A 311 20.84 12.48 -3.73
C ARG A 311 19.82 12.81 -2.65
N ARG A 312 18.60 13.22 -3.04
CA ARG A 312 17.54 13.49 -2.06
C ARG A 312 17.13 12.22 -1.31
N LEU A 313 17.08 11.07 -1.97
CA LEU A 313 16.84 9.79 -1.31
C LEU A 313 17.98 9.42 -0.35
N GLU A 314 19.24 9.70 -0.68
CA GLU A 314 20.38 9.50 0.23
C GLU A 314 20.25 10.35 1.50
N GLU A 315 19.87 11.63 1.36
CA GLU A 315 19.61 12.52 2.52
C GLU A 315 18.47 12.00 3.42
N ILE A 316 17.40 11.48 2.81
CA ILE A 316 16.26 10.89 3.54
C ILE A 316 16.71 9.63 4.29
N ARG A 317 17.45 8.73 3.63
CA ARG A 317 18.04 7.54 4.25
C ARG A 317 18.85 7.93 5.47
N ASP A 318 19.76 8.89 5.36
CA ASP A 318 20.67 9.26 6.44
C ASP A 318 19.90 9.76 7.67
N ARG A 319 18.85 10.56 7.47
CA ARG A 319 17.96 11.03 8.54
C ARG A 319 17.19 9.87 9.20
N ILE A 320 16.67 8.94 8.41
CA ILE A 320 15.95 7.77 8.92
C ILE A 320 16.88 6.89 9.75
N GLU A 321 18.10 6.64 9.27
CA GLU A 321 19.11 5.85 9.98
C GLU A 321 19.56 6.53 11.28
N GLU A 322 19.80 7.85 11.27
CA GLU A 322 20.13 8.61 12.47
C GLU A 322 19.01 8.52 13.52
N ARG A 323 17.75 8.72 13.11
CA ARG A 323 16.59 8.57 14.00
C ARG A 323 16.45 7.14 14.53
N ASN A 324 16.68 6.13 13.70
CA ASN A 324 16.55 4.72 14.07
C ASN A 324 17.71 4.20 14.92
N TYR A 325 18.89 4.82 14.85
CA TYR A 325 20.02 4.48 15.72
C TYR A 325 19.70 4.68 17.21
N LEU A 326 18.87 5.68 17.52
CA LEU A 326 18.47 6.03 18.89
C LEU A 326 17.14 5.41 19.32
N ALA A 327 16.44 4.70 18.43
CA ALA A 327 15.09 4.20 18.68
C ALA A 327 15.08 2.81 19.33
N GLU A 328 14.18 2.59 20.29
CA GLU A 328 13.91 1.27 20.89
C GLU A 328 13.28 0.31 19.87
N LEU A 329 12.31 0.81 19.10
CA LEU A 329 11.73 0.11 17.96
C LEU A 329 11.97 0.92 16.68
N ARG A 330 12.76 0.37 15.78
CA ARG A 330 13.13 1.02 14.51
C ARG A 330 11.95 0.99 13.53
N TYR A 331 11.77 2.07 12.79
CA TYR A 331 10.84 2.10 11.65
C TYR A 331 11.65 2.25 10.36
N ASN A 332 11.83 1.13 9.63
CA ASN A 332 12.69 1.06 8.44
C ASN A 332 11.93 0.82 7.12
N TYR A 333 10.61 0.64 7.16
CA TYR A 333 9.84 0.20 5.98
C TYR A 333 9.78 1.24 4.84
N LEU A 334 10.01 2.51 5.17
CA LEU A 334 10.13 3.61 4.22
C LEU A 334 11.59 4.09 4.05
N ASN A 335 12.57 3.34 4.53
CA ASN A 335 13.95 3.65 4.26
C ASN A 335 14.22 3.44 2.74
N PRO A 336 14.86 4.39 2.04
CA PRO A 336 15.28 4.20 0.64
C PRO A 336 16.14 2.94 0.39
N LEU A 337 16.77 2.37 1.42
CA LEU A 337 17.47 1.08 1.35
C LEU A 337 16.53 -0.14 1.20
N GLU A 338 15.27 0.01 1.57
CA GLU A 338 14.24 -1.05 1.56
C GLU A 338 13.07 -0.74 0.62
N THR A 339 13.03 0.46 0.04
CA THR A 339 11.94 0.90 -0.84
C THR A 339 12.26 0.52 -2.28
N GLU A 340 11.51 -0.41 -2.86
CA GLU A 340 11.63 -0.79 -4.28
C GLU A 340 10.97 0.23 -5.22
N ASN A 341 11.41 0.26 -6.48
CA ASN A 341 10.82 1.11 -7.51
C ASN A 341 9.37 0.70 -7.84
N SER A 342 9.05 -0.59 -7.71
CA SER A 342 7.81 -1.21 -8.22
C SER A 342 7.27 -2.25 -7.25
N ILE A 343 6.02 -2.65 -7.47
CA ILE A 343 5.39 -3.78 -6.78
C ILE A 343 5.84 -5.07 -7.49
N SER A 344 6.74 -5.83 -6.87
CA SER A 344 7.38 -7.02 -7.46
C SER A 344 7.33 -8.27 -6.60
N ILE A 345 6.74 -8.19 -5.41
CA ILE A 345 6.51 -9.31 -4.49
C ILE A 345 5.10 -9.22 -3.91
#